data_AF-A0A971VHA2-F1
#
_entry.id   AF-A0A971VHA2-F1
#
_cell.length_a   1.000
_cell.length_b   1.000
_cell.length_c   1.000
_cell.angle_alpha   90.00
_cell.angle_beta   90.00
_cell.angle_gamma   90.00
#
_symmetry.space_group_name_H-M   'P 1'
#
loop_
_entity.id
_entity.type
_entity.pdbx_description
1 polymer ?
#
loop_
_entity_poly.entity_id
_entity_poly.type
_entity_poly.pdbx_seq_one_letter_code
_entity_poly.pdbx_strand_id
1 'polypeptide(L)'
;MSKLKFYAVKIGRIPGIYQTWAQTEEQVKGFSGAEYKSFPTLEEAEIYISNREDRVELDLNEEGYDVNKEIEKKIQNLNEGEVIAFVDGSYSPDIDGKEKYGFGAILFTKGHEQKLFKAYVKQEYMESRNVAGELSGVRESILWAIENNNKKITIYYDYEGIEKWAKKEWKANKKITREYTKFIDEKSKLIKINFMHAKAHSGIIYNEMADDLAKRSLLSKGYKAYNDGSVYFIGFSLENWINIIGEVSVENKKYNEEEIIKNITKPKNHLSKIEVSYIKDKMVISCYPGDKSYVQGKQSMLFQKTISYAIERLPTESAVIETLNTYHALTIEEEEVENKLKILLPNFPGEIGDLKHYNNMLSAIYNTMLVGYMPDYTCLITPVFRAMEYYLHRILGDKLGNNTMTSNGKNYFSYFNREEGSSRYYYTSEKGDATVEQIEFLNDLYNFYNKIRHPYAHWSKDSIDTPVISDMSVARDLILEGLELINKYYIIC
;
A
#
# COMPACT_ATOMS: atom_id res chain seq x y z
N MET A 1 22.30 7.86 32.70
CA MET A 1 21.75 7.74 31.35
C MET A 1 20.88 8.95 31.09
N SER A 2 21.16 9.74 30.05
CA SER A 2 20.37 10.94 29.73
C SER A 2 18.96 10.55 29.33
N LYS A 3 17.93 11.18 29.93
CA LYS A 3 16.53 11.00 29.52
C LYS A 3 16.41 11.28 28.01
N LEU A 4 15.79 10.35 27.27
CA LEU A 4 15.38 10.57 25.89
C LEU A 4 14.52 11.83 25.79
N LYS A 5 14.76 12.64 24.76
CA LYS A 5 14.02 13.87 24.48
C LYS A 5 13.66 13.90 23.00
N PHE A 6 12.46 14.35 22.71
CA PHE A 6 11.96 14.63 21.37
C PHE A 6 12.07 16.13 21.13
N TYR A 7 12.42 16.57 19.93
CA TYR A 7 12.63 17.96 19.57
C TYR A 7 11.75 18.28 18.38
N ALA A 8 10.72 19.07 18.61
CA ALA A 8 9.80 19.50 17.58
C ALA A 8 10.28 20.80 16.95
N VAL A 9 10.46 20.81 15.63
CA VAL A 9 10.73 22.00 14.82
C VAL A 9 9.44 22.38 14.11
N LYS A 10 8.84 23.48 14.56
CA LYS A 10 7.60 24.03 14.03
C LYS A 10 7.87 24.96 12.84
N ILE A 11 8.92 25.77 12.95
CA ILE A 11 9.43 26.61 11.86
C ILE A 11 10.94 26.39 11.74
N GLY A 12 11.41 25.97 10.57
CA GLY A 12 12.81 25.66 10.28
C GLY A 12 12.98 25.25 8.82
N ARG A 13 14.16 24.74 8.46
CA ARG A 13 14.43 24.23 7.09
C ARG A 13 13.48 23.09 6.72
N ILE A 14 13.37 22.11 7.62
CA ILE A 14 12.42 21.00 7.52
C ILE A 14 11.69 20.94 8.87
N PRO A 15 10.39 21.29 8.93
CA PRO A 15 9.58 21.08 10.12
C PRO A 15 9.36 19.59 10.39
N GLY A 16 9.35 19.18 11.67
CA GLY A 16 9.24 17.77 12.07
C GLY A 16 9.72 17.51 13.49
N ILE A 17 9.61 16.27 13.95
CA ILE A 17 10.06 15.84 15.29
C ILE A 17 11.33 15.02 15.15
N TYR A 18 12.35 15.38 15.92
CA TYR A 18 13.68 14.78 15.91
C TYR A 18 13.99 14.20 17.28
N GLN A 19 14.77 13.12 17.34
CA GLN A 19 15.10 12.46 18.61
C GLN A 19 16.43 12.92 19.21
N THR A 20 17.18 13.75 18.46
CA THR A 20 18.48 14.28 18.89
C THR A 20 18.59 15.78 18.63
N TRP A 21 19.35 16.47 19.49
CA TRP A 21 19.65 17.88 19.27
C TRP A 21 20.43 18.10 17.98
N ALA A 22 21.34 17.20 17.61
CA ALA A 22 22.13 17.32 16.38
C ALA A 22 21.24 17.41 15.13
N GLN A 23 20.25 16.51 15.00
CA GLN A 23 19.28 16.53 13.90
C GLN A 23 18.43 17.81 13.90
N THR A 24 18.03 18.26 15.09
CA THR A 24 17.23 19.48 15.28
C THR A 24 18.02 20.72 14.89
N GLU A 25 19.28 20.80 15.33
CA GLU A 25 20.20 21.92 15.10
C GLU A 25 20.43 22.14 13.60
N GLU A 26 20.57 21.07 12.82
CA GLU A 26 20.65 21.15 11.37
C GLU A 26 19.44 21.85 10.74
N GLN A 27 18.25 21.73 11.34
CA GLN A 27 17.04 22.34 10.80
C GLN A 27 16.85 23.80 11.22
N VAL A 28 17.43 24.23 12.33
CA VAL A 28 17.16 25.56 12.92
C VAL A 28 18.36 26.50 12.90
N LYS A 29 19.59 25.98 12.88
CA LYS A 29 20.82 26.79 12.97
C LYS A 29 21.01 27.67 11.76
N GLY A 30 21.00 28.99 11.96
CA GLY A 30 21.11 29.98 10.88
C GLY A 30 19.83 30.18 10.06
N PHE A 31 18.70 29.61 10.48
CA PHE A 31 17.39 29.87 9.89
C PHE A 31 16.71 31.02 10.65
N SER A 32 16.45 32.15 9.97
CA SER A 32 15.85 33.32 10.60
C SER A 32 14.39 33.06 10.96
N GLY A 33 14.03 33.20 12.24
CA GLY A 33 12.66 32.97 12.74
C GLY A 33 12.32 31.50 13.02
N ALA A 34 13.31 30.65 13.30
CA ALA A 34 13.05 29.26 13.66
C ALA A 34 12.28 29.13 14.98
N GLU A 35 11.26 28.27 15.01
CA GLU A 35 10.45 27.90 16.17
C GLU A 35 10.63 26.41 16.45
N TYR A 36 11.13 26.07 17.63
CA TYR A 36 11.35 24.68 18.03
C TYR A 36 11.33 24.52 19.56
N LYS A 37 10.97 23.33 20.06
CA LYS A 37 10.90 23.01 21.49
C LYS A 37 11.17 21.53 21.75
N SER A 38 11.74 21.19 22.90
CA SER A 38 12.00 19.80 23.29
C SER A 38 10.98 19.28 24.31
N PHE A 39 10.58 18.02 24.18
CA PHE A 39 9.57 17.34 24.99
C PHE A 39 10.09 15.99 25.51
N PRO A 40 9.61 15.54 26.68
CA PRO A 40 9.91 14.22 27.24
C PRO A 40 9.24 13.07 26.47
N THR A 41 8.14 13.29 25.75
CA THR A 41 7.38 12.27 25.01
C THR A 41 7.15 12.70 23.56
N LEU A 42 6.94 11.72 22.67
CA LEU A 42 6.65 11.95 21.25
C LEU A 42 5.30 12.66 21.07
N GLU A 43 4.29 12.24 21.85
CA GLU A 43 2.93 12.79 21.81
C GLU A 43 2.90 14.29 22.13
N GLU A 44 3.67 14.76 23.12
CA GLU A 44 3.77 16.19 23.43
C GLU A 44 4.44 17.00 22.31
N ALA A 45 5.42 16.39 21.61
CA ALA A 45 6.07 17.01 20.45
C ALA A 45 5.13 17.11 19.24
N GLU A 46 4.27 16.11 19.03
CA GLU A 46 3.22 16.10 17.99
C GLU A 46 2.15 17.15 18.27
N ILE A 47 1.74 17.32 19.53
CA ILE A 47 0.80 18.36 19.97
C ILE A 47 1.35 19.76 19.66
N TYR A 48 2.64 20.00 19.95
CA TYR A 48 3.29 21.30 19.70
C TYR A 48 3.38 21.66 18.21
N ILE A 49 3.67 20.70 17.33
CA ILE A 49 3.72 20.94 15.86
C ILE A 49 2.32 21.13 15.27
N SER A 50 1.32 20.45 15.81
CA SER A 50 -0.06 20.49 15.30
C SER A 50 -0.85 21.76 15.65
N ASN A 51 -0.21 22.80 16.20
CA ASN A 51 -0.85 24.05 16.66
C ASN A 51 -1.96 23.83 17.71
N ARG A 52 -1.91 22.71 18.44
CA ARG A 52 -2.75 22.46 19.61
C ARG A 52 -2.11 23.10 20.85
N GLU A 53 -2.03 24.43 20.88
CA GLU A 53 -1.61 25.13 22.11
C GLU A 53 -2.68 25.13 23.22
N ASP A 54 -3.88 24.64 22.95
CA ASP A 54 -4.87 24.38 23.99
C ASP A 54 -5.26 22.88 23.96
N ARG A 55 -4.47 22.05 24.66
CA ARG A 55 -4.93 20.75 25.12
C ARG A 55 -4.74 20.64 26.63
N VAL A 56 -5.83 20.76 27.38
CA VAL A 56 -6.78 19.67 27.69
C VAL A 56 -6.44 19.13 29.09
N GLU A 57 -6.99 19.81 30.10
CA GLU A 57 -7.87 19.08 31.01
C GLU A 57 -9.01 18.56 30.12
N LEU A 58 -9.06 17.24 29.93
CA LEU A 58 -10.24 16.61 29.36
C LEU A 58 -11.35 16.79 30.42
N ASP A 59 -12.11 17.89 30.32
CA ASP A 59 -13.47 17.93 30.83
C ASP A 59 -14.31 16.96 29.98
N LEU A 60 -14.11 15.66 30.22
CA LEU A 60 -15.09 14.66 29.87
C LEU A 60 -16.31 14.98 30.72
N ASN A 61 -17.29 15.68 30.15
CA ASN A 61 -18.63 15.67 30.73
C ASN A 61 -19.03 14.19 30.91
N GLU A 62 -19.56 13.81 32.08
CA GLU A 62 -19.89 12.42 32.44
C GLU A 62 -20.71 11.69 31.35
N GLU A 63 -21.50 12.44 30.57
CA GLU A 63 -22.29 11.94 29.42
C GLU A 63 -21.44 11.32 28.29
N GLY A 64 -20.30 11.90 27.93
CA GLY A 64 -19.46 11.41 26.81
C GLY A 64 -18.70 10.11 27.15
N TYR A 65 -18.35 9.93 28.42
CA TYR A 65 -17.67 8.73 28.91
C TYR A 65 -18.60 7.51 28.92
N ASP A 66 -19.87 7.69 29.28
CA ASP A 66 -20.85 6.60 29.29
C ASP A 66 -21.19 6.12 27.87
N VAL A 67 -21.36 7.07 26.92
CA VAL A 67 -21.64 6.76 25.51
C VAL A 67 -20.51 5.97 24.85
N ASN A 68 -19.24 6.32 25.10
CA ASN A 68 -18.10 5.58 24.56
C ASN A 68 -18.07 4.13 25.09
N LYS A 69 -18.34 3.92 26.38
CA LYS A 69 -18.43 2.56 26.96
C LYS A 69 -19.56 1.74 26.37
N GLU A 70 -20.72 2.34 26.10
CA GLU A 70 -21.81 1.65 25.44
C GLU A 70 -21.46 1.24 24.00
N ILE A 71 -20.77 2.11 23.28
CA ILE A 71 -20.31 1.84 21.92
C ILE A 71 -19.28 0.70 21.92
N GLU A 72 -18.29 0.73 22.82
CA GLU A 72 -17.30 -0.36 22.97
C GLU A 72 -17.97 -1.69 23.27
N LYS A 73 -18.94 -1.71 24.20
CA LYS A 73 -19.74 -2.92 24.48
C LYS A 73 -20.50 -3.40 23.25
N LYS A 74 -21.07 -2.49 22.44
CA LYS A 74 -21.75 -2.86 21.19
C LYS A 74 -20.79 -3.48 20.19
N ILE A 75 -19.59 -2.90 20.03
CA ILE A 75 -18.54 -3.43 19.15
C ILE A 75 -18.08 -4.82 19.62
N GLN A 76 -17.84 -5.00 20.91
CA GLN A 76 -17.42 -6.29 21.48
C GLN A 76 -18.48 -7.39 21.33
N ASN A 77 -19.77 -7.03 21.33
CA ASN A 77 -20.89 -7.96 21.20
C ASN A 77 -21.45 -8.08 19.78
N LEU A 78 -20.71 -7.65 18.76
CA LEU A 78 -21.13 -7.80 17.36
C LEU A 78 -21.24 -9.28 16.96
N ASN A 79 -22.37 -9.63 16.34
CA ASN A 79 -22.55 -10.96 15.77
C ASN A 79 -21.90 -11.08 14.40
N GLU A 80 -21.71 -12.32 13.93
CA GLU A 80 -21.28 -12.57 12.54
C GLU A 80 -22.29 -11.99 11.54
N GLY A 81 -21.78 -11.27 10.55
CA GLY A 81 -22.60 -10.58 9.55
C GLY A 81 -23.17 -9.23 10.00
N GLU A 82 -22.77 -8.70 11.18
CA GLU A 82 -23.09 -7.34 11.62
C GLU A 82 -21.87 -6.41 11.53
N VAL A 83 -22.11 -5.19 11.09
CA VAL A 83 -21.10 -4.12 10.96
C VAL A 83 -21.56 -2.88 11.71
N ILE A 84 -20.65 -2.22 12.42
CA ILE A 84 -20.83 -0.84 12.90
C ILE A 84 -19.84 0.04 12.14
N ALA A 85 -20.31 1.12 11.50
CA ALA A 85 -19.46 2.06 10.78
C ALA A 85 -19.59 3.46 11.40
N PHE A 86 -18.49 4.14 11.64
CA PHE A 86 -18.43 5.58 11.95
C PHE A 86 -17.96 6.29 10.70
N VAL A 87 -18.66 7.36 10.28
CA VAL A 87 -18.38 8.04 9.02
C VAL A 87 -18.35 9.53 9.24
N ASP A 88 -17.36 10.19 8.64
CA ASP A 88 -17.24 11.64 8.57
C ASP A 88 -16.71 12.11 7.20
N GLY A 89 -16.89 13.39 6.89
CA GLY A 89 -16.44 14.02 5.67
C GLY A 89 -15.74 15.35 5.93
N SER A 90 -14.74 15.64 5.10
CA SER A 90 -13.97 16.87 5.18
C SER A 90 -13.90 17.54 3.82
N TYR A 91 -13.72 18.86 3.83
CA TYR A 91 -13.53 19.65 2.63
C TYR A 91 -12.46 20.71 2.84
N SER A 92 -11.65 20.93 1.82
CA SER A 92 -10.68 22.02 1.78
C SER A 92 -10.80 22.80 0.47
N PRO A 93 -10.93 24.13 0.53
CA PRO A 93 -11.01 24.98 -0.66
C PRO A 93 -9.66 25.13 -1.37
N ASP A 94 -8.52 24.89 -0.69
CA ASP A 94 -7.20 25.13 -1.25
C ASP A 94 -6.09 24.34 -0.52
N ILE A 95 -5.93 23.05 -0.85
CA ILE A 95 -4.71 22.29 -0.55
C ILE A 95 -4.00 22.02 -1.88
N ASP A 96 -2.81 22.61 -2.05
CA ASP A 96 -1.98 22.56 -3.26
C ASP A 96 -2.61 23.22 -4.51
N GLY A 97 -3.41 24.28 -4.35
CA GLY A 97 -4.02 25.00 -5.47
C GLY A 97 -5.23 24.30 -6.08
N LYS A 98 -5.82 23.32 -5.38
CA LYS A 98 -7.01 22.57 -5.83
C LYS A 98 -8.02 22.39 -4.70
N GLU A 99 -9.27 22.63 -5.03
CA GLU A 99 -10.43 22.33 -4.18
C GLU A 99 -10.63 20.81 -4.06
N LYS A 100 -10.89 20.33 -2.83
CA LYS A 100 -10.96 18.90 -2.50
C LYS A 100 -12.04 18.64 -1.45
N TYR A 101 -12.76 17.52 -1.58
CA TYR A 101 -13.54 16.95 -0.48
C TYR A 101 -13.17 15.47 -0.31
N GLY A 102 -13.39 14.90 0.87
CA GLY A 102 -13.05 13.52 1.16
C GLY A 102 -13.82 12.97 2.34
N PHE A 103 -13.68 11.68 2.58
CA PHE A 103 -14.32 10.99 3.69
C PHE A 103 -13.33 10.16 4.48
N GLY A 104 -13.68 9.92 5.73
CA GLY A 104 -13.07 8.93 6.62
C GLY A 104 -14.15 8.05 7.22
N ALA A 105 -13.89 6.77 7.33
CA ALA A 105 -14.78 5.81 7.94
C ALA A 105 -14.03 4.72 8.69
N ILE A 106 -14.60 4.26 9.80
CA ILE A 106 -14.08 3.17 10.64
C ILE A 106 -15.19 2.15 10.82
N LEU A 107 -14.93 0.92 10.40
CA LEU A 107 -15.89 -0.17 10.39
C LEU A 107 -15.42 -1.25 11.36
N PHE A 108 -16.34 -1.74 12.17
CA PHE A 108 -16.13 -2.82 13.11
C PHE A 108 -17.00 -4.01 12.72
N THR A 109 -16.38 -5.17 12.65
CA THR A 109 -17.04 -6.48 12.64
C THR A 109 -16.55 -7.28 13.85
N LYS A 110 -17.08 -8.49 14.05
CA LYS A 110 -16.68 -9.35 15.18
C LYS A 110 -15.17 -9.59 15.19
N GLY A 111 -14.47 -8.89 16.08
CA GLY A 111 -13.01 -9.00 16.28
C GLY A 111 -12.14 -8.34 15.20
N HIS A 112 -12.69 -7.50 14.32
CA HIS A 112 -11.92 -6.84 13.26
C HIS A 112 -12.34 -5.38 13.05
N GLU A 113 -11.35 -4.51 12.87
CA GLU A 113 -11.49 -3.09 12.55
C GLU A 113 -10.96 -2.83 11.14
N GLN A 114 -11.70 -2.07 10.34
CA GLN A 114 -11.35 -1.66 9.00
C GLN A 114 -11.50 -0.14 8.85
N LYS A 115 -10.49 0.53 8.29
CA LYS A 115 -10.54 1.96 7.97
C LYS A 115 -10.74 2.16 6.47
N LEU A 116 -11.59 3.11 6.08
CA LEU A 116 -11.80 3.53 4.69
C LEU A 116 -11.64 5.05 4.63
N PHE A 117 -10.91 5.57 3.67
CA PHE A 117 -10.84 7.02 3.44
C PHE A 117 -10.50 7.30 1.98
N LYS A 118 -11.00 8.42 1.46
CA LYS A 118 -10.77 8.81 0.07
C LYS A 118 -11.05 10.28 -0.13
N ALA A 119 -10.22 10.93 -0.95
CA ALA A 119 -10.45 12.30 -1.39
C ALA A 119 -10.82 12.37 -2.88
N TYR A 120 -11.54 13.43 -3.25
CA TYR A 120 -12.07 13.71 -4.58
C TYR A 120 -11.64 15.12 -5.01
N VAL A 121 -11.08 15.26 -6.22
CA VAL A 121 -10.70 16.56 -6.84
C VAL A 121 -11.61 16.95 -8.00
N LYS A 122 -12.44 16.01 -8.48
CA LYS A 122 -13.30 16.29 -9.64
C LYS A 122 -14.40 17.25 -9.20
N GLN A 123 -14.78 18.17 -10.09
CA GLN A 123 -15.77 19.22 -9.81
C GLN A 123 -17.17 18.67 -9.46
N GLU A 124 -17.42 17.39 -9.75
CA GLU A 124 -18.64 16.69 -9.42
C GLU A 124 -18.83 16.65 -7.89
N TYR A 125 -19.90 17.30 -7.40
CA TYR A 125 -20.31 17.37 -6.00
C TYR A 125 -19.50 18.29 -5.09
N MET A 126 -18.54 19.04 -5.64
CA MET A 126 -17.79 20.07 -4.91
C MET A 126 -18.71 21.11 -4.26
N GLU A 127 -19.84 21.44 -4.90
CA GLU A 127 -20.85 22.36 -4.35
C GLU A 127 -21.53 21.85 -3.06
N SER A 128 -21.27 20.59 -2.68
CA SER A 128 -21.77 19.98 -1.46
C SER A 128 -20.67 19.72 -0.42
N ARG A 129 -19.39 20.06 -0.70
CA ARG A 129 -18.29 20.13 0.28
C ARG A 129 -18.19 18.88 1.19
N ASN A 130 -18.09 19.06 2.50
CA ASN A 130 -17.98 17.98 3.49
C ASN A 130 -19.16 17.00 3.42
N VAL A 131 -20.38 17.49 3.15
CA VAL A 131 -21.56 16.64 2.96
C VAL A 131 -21.38 15.67 1.80
N ALA A 132 -20.65 16.06 0.73
CA ALA A 132 -20.32 15.12 -0.34
C ALA A 132 -19.36 14.03 0.12
N GLY A 133 -18.42 14.37 1.01
CA GLY A 133 -17.54 13.44 1.69
C GLY A 133 -18.33 12.44 2.52
N GLU A 134 -19.13 12.92 3.46
CA GLU A 134 -19.94 12.08 4.35
C GLU A 134 -20.84 11.11 3.57
N LEU A 135 -21.60 11.61 2.58
CA LEU A 135 -22.46 10.75 1.75
C LEU A 135 -21.66 9.69 0.97
N SER A 136 -20.45 10.03 0.52
CA SER A 136 -19.54 9.07 -0.08
C SER A 136 -19.07 8.01 0.94
N GLY A 137 -18.68 8.42 2.15
CA GLY A 137 -18.22 7.50 3.19
C GLY A 137 -19.30 6.49 3.60
N VAL A 138 -20.56 6.92 3.68
CA VAL A 138 -21.71 6.05 3.93
C VAL A 138 -21.88 5.03 2.80
N ARG A 139 -21.78 5.48 1.53
CA ARG A 139 -21.90 4.59 0.37
C ARG A 139 -20.82 3.52 0.34
N GLU A 140 -19.56 3.92 0.51
CA GLU A 140 -18.42 3.00 0.51
C GLU A 140 -18.51 2.02 1.69
N SER A 141 -18.96 2.48 2.87
CA SER A 141 -19.17 1.59 4.03
C SER A 141 -20.24 0.52 3.77
N ILE A 142 -21.35 0.89 3.11
CA ILE A 142 -22.42 -0.04 2.74
C ILE A 142 -21.94 -1.04 1.68
N LEU A 143 -21.20 -0.58 0.66
CA LEU A 143 -20.65 -1.45 -0.37
C LEU A 143 -19.69 -2.47 0.24
N TRP A 144 -18.75 -2.01 1.07
CA TRP A 144 -17.83 -2.88 1.80
C TRP A 144 -18.57 -3.94 2.61
N ALA A 145 -19.63 -3.56 3.33
CA ALA A 145 -20.40 -4.50 4.12
C ALA A 145 -21.08 -5.58 3.25
N ILE A 146 -21.65 -5.20 2.10
CA ILE A 146 -22.28 -6.13 1.15
C ILE A 146 -21.24 -7.09 0.54
N GLU A 147 -20.09 -6.57 0.11
CA GLU A 147 -19.01 -7.35 -0.51
C GLU A 147 -18.44 -8.40 0.46
N ASN A 148 -18.39 -8.07 1.75
CA ASN A 148 -17.99 -8.99 2.82
C ASN A 148 -19.14 -9.88 3.34
N ASN A 149 -20.23 -10.02 2.56
CA ASN A 149 -21.39 -10.86 2.87
C ASN A 149 -22.13 -10.53 4.18
N ASN A 150 -21.94 -9.33 4.73
CA ASN A 150 -22.64 -8.89 5.95
C ASN A 150 -24.12 -8.65 5.67
N LYS A 151 -24.96 -8.94 6.67
CA LYS A 151 -26.41 -8.84 6.59
C LYS A 151 -26.96 -7.55 7.18
N LYS A 152 -26.18 -6.88 8.03
CA LYS A 152 -26.59 -5.64 8.70
C LYS A 152 -25.41 -4.69 8.88
N ILE A 153 -25.65 -3.41 8.62
CA ILE A 153 -24.73 -2.31 8.92
C ILE A 153 -25.45 -1.25 9.75
N THR A 154 -24.80 -0.76 10.81
CA THR A 154 -25.24 0.38 11.62
C THR A 154 -24.26 1.52 11.44
N ILE A 155 -24.73 2.64 10.91
CA ILE A 155 -23.90 3.77 10.52
C ILE A 155 -24.09 4.88 11.54
N TYR A 156 -23.00 5.23 12.21
CA TYR A 156 -22.84 6.39 13.06
C TYR A 156 -22.36 7.56 12.23
N TYR A 157 -23.05 8.69 12.37
CA TYR A 157 -22.83 9.88 11.56
C TYR A 157 -23.26 11.12 12.33
N ASP A 158 -22.73 12.28 11.94
CA ASP A 158 -22.95 13.54 12.64
C ASP A 158 -23.93 14.49 11.94
N TYR A 159 -24.04 14.39 10.62
CA TYR A 159 -24.94 15.19 9.80
C TYR A 159 -26.30 14.53 9.57
N GLU A 160 -27.35 15.12 10.13
CA GLU A 160 -28.75 14.63 10.09
C GLU A 160 -29.26 14.30 8.67
N GLY A 161 -28.75 15.01 7.65
CA GLY A 161 -29.16 14.81 6.26
C GLY A 161 -28.95 13.37 5.75
N ILE A 162 -27.95 12.65 6.28
CA ILE A 162 -27.62 11.27 5.92
C ILE A 162 -28.82 10.34 6.12
N GLU A 163 -29.47 10.41 7.28
CA GLU A 163 -30.66 9.60 7.58
C GLU A 163 -31.92 10.19 6.96
N LYS A 164 -32.08 11.52 6.98
CA LYS A 164 -33.29 12.18 6.47
C LYS A 164 -33.50 11.97 4.97
N TRP A 165 -32.43 11.98 4.18
CA TRP A 165 -32.54 11.63 2.76
C TRP A 165 -32.79 10.13 2.57
N ALA A 166 -32.11 9.27 3.32
CA ALA A 166 -32.34 7.82 3.26
C ALA A 166 -33.80 7.43 3.56
N LYS A 167 -34.44 8.10 4.52
CA LYS A 167 -35.85 7.92 4.88
C LYS A 167 -36.85 8.72 4.03
N LYS A 168 -36.36 9.52 3.07
CA LYS A 168 -37.16 10.42 2.22
C LYS A 168 -37.95 11.48 3.00
N GLU A 169 -37.50 11.81 4.21
CA GLU A 169 -38.05 12.90 5.03
C GLU A 169 -37.60 14.26 4.47
N TRP A 170 -36.41 14.32 3.85
CA TRP A 170 -35.93 15.50 3.14
C TRP A 170 -35.99 15.31 1.63
N LYS A 171 -36.36 16.38 0.92
CA LYS A 171 -36.39 16.39 -0.54
C LYS A 171 -34.98 16.42 -1.10
N ALA A 172 -34.61 15.41 -1.88
CA ALA A 172 -33.31 15.32 -2.56
C ALA A 172 -33.26 16.24 -3.80
N ASN A 173 -32.81 17.48 -3.62
CA ASN A 173 -32.78 18.49 -4.70
C ASN A 173 -31.47 18.47 -5.51
N LYS A 174 -30.34 18.13 -4.89
CA LYS A 174 -29.02 18.10 -5.55
C LYS A 174 -28.76 16.74 -6.20
N LYS A 175 -27.94 16.70 -7.27
CA LYS A 175 -27.58 15.45 -7.97
C LYS A 175 -27.07 14.38 -7.01
N ILE A 176 -26.09 14.71 -6.16
CA ILE A 176 -25.54 13.79 -5.15
C ILE A 176 -26.59 13.24 -4.20
N THR A 177 -27.52 14.08 -3.71
CA THR A 177 -28.56 13.65 -2.78
C THR A 177 -29.56 12.71 -3.44
N ARG A 178 -29.91 12.91 -4.71
CA ARG A 178 -30.81 12.01 -5.45
C ARG A 178 -30.16 10.66 -5.74
N GLU A 179 -28.87 10.68 -6.09
CA GLU A 179 -28.10 9.46 -6.30
C GLU A 179 -27.94 8.69 -5.00
N TYR A 180 -27.70 9.39 -3.88
CA TYR A 180 -27.64 8.79 -2.56
C TYR A 180 -28.97 8.13 -2.17
N THR A 181 -30.12 8.80 -2.32
CA THR A 181 -31.42 8.17 -2.03
C THR A 181 -31.68 6.94 -2.89
N LYS A 182 -31.35 7.01 -4.18
CA LYS A 182 -31.50 5.87 -5.10
C LYS A 182 -30.58 4.72 -4.68
N PHE A 183 -29.35 5.01 -4.30
CA PHE A 183 -28.40 4.03 -3.79
C PHE A 183 -28.93 3.32 -2.54
N ILE A 184 -29.46 4.06 -1.56
CA ILE A 184 -30.03 3.46 -0.35
C ILE A 184 -31.26 2.58 -0.67
N ASP A 185 -32.14 3.03 -1.56
CA ASP A 185 -33.30 2.24 -2.02
C ASP A 185 -32.88 0.92 -2.69
N GLU A 186 -31.77 0.92 -3.44
CA GLU A 186 -31.24 -0.28 -4.08
C GLU A 186 -30.54 -1.21 -3.09
N LYS A 187 -29.70 -0.66 -2.20
CA LYS A 187 -28.85 -1.45 -1.30
C LYS A 187 -29.58 -1.96 -0.05
N SER A 188 -30.62 -1.27 0.41
CA SER A 188 -31.48 -1.73 1.51
C SER A 188 -32.19 -3.07 1.23
N LYS A 189 -32.27 -3.47 -0.04
CA LYS A 189 -32.77 -4.80 -0.47
C LYS A 189 -31.75 -5.93 -0.25
N LEU A 190 -30.46 -5.58 -0.14
CA LEU A 190 -29.34 -6.51 -0.03
C LEU A 190 -28.81 -6.61 1.40
N ILE A 191 -28.86 -5.51 2.15
CA ILE A 191 -28.36 -5.41 3.53
C ILE A 191 -29.30 -4.56 4.38
N LYS A 192 -29.47 -4.92 5.66
CA LYS A 192 -30.20 -4.10 6.62
C LYS A 192 -29.34 -2.90 7.03
N ILE A 193 -29.81 -1.69 6.71
CA ILE A 193 -29.10 -0.43 7.01
C ILE A 193 -29.79 0.28 8.18
N ASN A 194 -29.03 0.53 9.24
CA ASN A 194 -29.47 1.32 10.40
C ASN A 194 -28.64 2.60 10.49
N PHE A 195 -29.26 3.68 10.95
CA PHE A 195 -28.64 4.99 11.13
C PHE A 195 -28.67 5.37 12.60
N MET A 196 -27.53 5.82 13.15
CA MET A 196 -27.39 6.30 14.52
C MET A 196 -26.74 7.68 14.50
N HIS A 197 -27.47 8.69 14.98
CA HIS A 197 -26.92 10.04 15.06
C HIS A 197 -25.93 10.12 16.23
N ALA A 198 -24.70 10.56 15.93
CA ALA A 198 -23.66 10.89 16.87
C ALA A 198 -23.50 12.42 16.84
N LYS A 199 -23.59 13.12 17.99
CA LYS A 199 -23.39 14.57 17.97
C LYS A 199 -21.94 14.89 17.57
N ALA A 200 -21.74 15.78 16.60
CA ALA A 200 -20.41 16.29 16.24
C ALA A 200 -19.72 16.88 17.48
N HIS A 201 -18.40 16.66 17.62
CA HIS A 201 -17.57 17.20 18.72
C HIS A 201 -18.08 16.85 20.13
N SER A 202 -18.76 15.72 20.28
CA SER A 202 -19.29 15.24 21.57
C SER A 202 -18.30 14.38 22.37
N GLY A 203 -17.08 14.17 21.87
CA GLY A 203 -16.08 13.32 22.50
C GLY A 203 -16.28 11.82 22.24
N ILE A 204 -17.09 11.44 21.25
CA ILE A 204 -17.20 10.04 20.79
C ILE A 204 -15.92 9.68 20.02
N ILE A 205 -15.12 8.78 20.60
CA ILE A 205 -13.75 8.48 20.15
C ILE A 205 -13.73 8.10 18.66
N TYR A 206 -14.59 7.17 18.24
CA TYR A 206 -14.59 6.68 16.85
C TYR A 206 -15.14 7.68 15.84
N ASN A 207 -15.95 8.65 16.27
CA ASN A 207 -16.39 9.75 15.40
C ASN A 207 -15.24 10.72 15.16
N GLU A 208 -14.52 11.11 16.22
CA GLU A 208 -13.32 11.96 16.10
C GLU A 208 -12.23 11.28 15.25
N MET A 209 -12.08 9.96 15.37
CA MET A 209 -11.16 9.22 14.50
C MET A 209 -11.61 9.21 13.03
N ALA A 210 -12.92 9.17 12.74
CA ALA A 210 -13.45 9.29 11.39
C ALA A 210 -13.24 10.70 10.82
N ASP A 211 -13.43 11.76 11.62
CA ASP A 211 -13.12 13.16 11.28
C ASP A 211 -11.63 13.33 10.95
N ASP A 212 -10.75 12.81 11.81
CA ASP A 212 -9.31 12.86 11.60
C ASP A 212 -8.91 12.10 10.33
N LEU A 213 -9.51 10.93 10.04
CA LEU A 213 -9.31 10.21 8.78
C LEU A 213 -9.80 11.04 7.58
N ALA A 214 -10.93 11.71 7.69
CA ALA A 214 -11.47 12.56 6.64
C ALA A 214 -10.54 13.74 6.35
N LYS A 215 -10.02 14.41 7.38
CA LYS A 215 -9.03 15.49 7.25
C LYS A 215 -7.70 14.99 6.67
N ARG A 216 -7.20 13.84 7.15
CA ARG A 216 -5.99 13.20 6.62
C ARG A 216 -6.15 12.82 5.15
N SER A 217 -7.34 12.40 4.71
CA SER A 217 -7.62 12.12 3.31
C SER A 217 -7.32 13.34 2.41
N LEU A 218 -7.56 14.56 2.91
CA LEU A 218 -7.29 15.82 2.20
C LEU A 218 -5.82 16.24 2.21
N LEU A 219 -5.11 15.96 3.33
CA LEU A 219 -3.69 16.28 3.53
C LEU A 219 -2.75 15.28 2.85
N SER A 220 -3.22 14.05 2.60
CA SER A 220 -2.42 13.08 1.89
C SER A 220 -2.00 13.68 0.54
N LYS A 221 -0.71 13.61 0.23
CA LYS A 221 -0.22 13.65 -1.15
C LYS A 221 -0.70 12.42 -1.95
N GLY A 222 -1.80 11.79 -1.54
CA GLY A 222 -2.48 10.66 -2.14
C GLY A 222 -3.66 11.14 -2.98
N TYR A 223 -3.35 11.79 -4.11
CA TYR A 223 -4.21 11.62 -5.28
C TYR A 223 -3.58 10.60 -6.22
N LYS A 224 -4.07 9.37 -6.13
CA LYS A 224 -4.55 8.70 -7.33
C LYS A 224 -6.07 8.86 -7.38
N ALA A 225 -6.51 9.80 -8.21
CA ALA A 225 -7.77 9.58 -8.91
C ALA A 225 -7.59 8.32 -9.75
N TYR A 226 -8.58 7.43 -9.77
CA TYR A 226 -8.60 6.18 -10.54
C TYR A 226 -8.56 6.37 -12.09
N ASN A 227 -7.86 7.38 -12.63
CA ASN A 227 -7.90 7.75 -14.04
C ASN A 227 -6.56 7.75 -14.80
N ASP A 228 -5.36 7.79 -14.19
CA ASP A 228 -4.08 7.73 -14.96
C ASP A 228 -2.98 6.80 -14.43
N GLY A 229 -3.16 6.17 -13.26
CA GLY A 229 -2.30 5.08 -12.77
C GLY A 229 -0.91 5.47 -12.28
N SER A 230 -0.61 6.76 -12.11
CA SER A 230 0.77 7.24 -11.95
C SER A 230 1.40 7.12 -10.55
N VAL A 231 2.71 6.86 -10.47
CA VAL A 231 3.47 6.66 -9.21
C VAL A 231 4.63 7.65 -9.11
N TYR A 232 4.82 8.23 -7.92
CA TYR A 232 5.87 9.18 -7.62
C TYR A 232 7.05 8.49 -6.92
N PHE A 233 8.27 8.89 -7.28
CA PHE A 233 9.51 8.37 -6.73
C PHE A 233 10.46 9.51 -6.37
N ILE A 234 11.15 9.37 -5.24
CA ILE A 234 12.27 10.22 -4.81
C ILE A 234 13.55 9.38 -4.85
N GLY A 235 14.65 9.96 -5.30
CA GLY A 235 15.96 9.29 -5.35
C GLY A 235 16.26 8.58 -6.67
N PHE A 236 15.43 8.76 -7.69
CA PHE A 236 15.69 8.22 -9.04
C PHE A 236 16.00 9.32 -10.03
N SER A 237 17.24 9.34 -10.49
CA SER A 237 17.69 10.15 -11.63
C SER A 237 17.22 9.54 -12.96
N LEU A 238 17.40 10.29 -14.05
CA LEU A 238 17.17 9.81 -15.41
C LEU A 238 17.96 8.53 -15.71
N GLU A 239 19.21 8.46 -15.25
CA GLU A 239 20.10 7.32 -15.47
C GLU A 239 19.63 6.08 -14.71
N ASN A 240 19.15 6.25 -13.47
CA ASN A 240 18.58 5.14 -12.71
C ASN A 240 17.39 4.51 -13.44
N TRP A 241 16.50 5.34 -14.01
CA TRP A 241 15.38 4.84 -14.80
C TRP A 241 15.80 4.16 -16.10
N ILE A 242 16.81 4.69 -16.80
CA ILE A 242 17.37 4.04 -17.99
C ILE A 242 17.89 2.64 -17.67
N ASN A 243 18.54 2.48 -16.51
CA ASN A 243 19.05 1.19 -16.03
C ASN A 243 17.91 0.24 -15.67
N ILE A 244 16.90 0.69 -14.92
CA ILE A 244 15.71 -0.09 -14.60
C ILE A 244 15.02 -0.60 -15.86
N ILE A 245 14.78 0.28 -16.85
CA ILE A 245 14.16 -0.11 -18.13
C ILE A 245 15.05 -1.10 -18.89
N GLY A 246 16.37 -0.91 -18.82
CA GLY A 246 17.34 -1.85 -19.41
C GLY A 246 17.20 -3.25 -18.84
N GLU A 247 17.09 -3.38 -17.51
CA GLU A 247 16.90 -4.67 -16.85
C GLU A 247 15.55 -5.30 -17.17
N VAL A 248 14.47 -4.53 -17.16
CA VAL A 248 13.13 -5.00 -17.56
C VAL A 248 13.16 -5.49 -19.02
N SER A 249 13.90 -4.80 -19.91
CA SER A 249 14.09 -5.22 -21.30
C SER A 249 14.87 -6.53 -21.43
N VAL A 250 15.95 -6.69 -20.68
CA VAL A 250 16.73 -7.94 -20.64
C VAL A 250 15.88 -9.09 -20.12
N GLU A 251 15.08 -8.87 -19.08
CA GLU A 251 14.16 -9.87 -18.55
C GLU A 251 13.10 -10.26 -19.58
N ASN A 252 12.55 -9.31 -20.33
CA ASN A 252 11.52 -9.58 -21.32
C ASN A 252 12.05 -10.32 -22.57
N LYS A 253 13.23 -9.92 -23.07
CA LYS A 253 13.91 -10.58 -24.21
C LYS A 253 14.25 -12.06 -23.96
N LYS A 254 14.15 -12.55 -22.72
CA LYS A 254 14.33 -13.97 -22.41
C LYS A 254 13.24 -14.84 -23.04
N TYR A 255 12.06 -14.29 -23.37
CA TYR A 255 10.86 -15.05 -23.74
C TYR A 255 10.12 -14.54 -24.96
N ASN A 256 10.32 -13.28 -25.34
CA ASN A 256 9.66 -12.66 -26.48
C ASN A 256 10.69 -11.99 -27.40
N GLU A 257 10.47 -12.08 -28.71
CA GLU A 257 11.33 -11.42 -29.71
C GLU A 257 11.07 -9.91 -29.79
N GLU A 258 9.92 -9.47 -29.27
CA GLU A 258 9.55 -8.05 -29.26
C GLU A 258 10.37 -7.23 -28.25
N GLU A 259 10.87 -6.09 -28.72
CA GLU A 259 11.72 -5.21 -27.92
C GLU A 259 10.90 -4.14 -27.19
N ILE A 260 11.31 -3.84 -25.96
CA ILE A 260 10.87 -2.64 -25.26
C ILE A 260 11.55 -1.44 -25.93
N ILE A 261 10.75 -0.56 -26.52
CA ILE A 261 11.22 0.67 -27.15
C ILE A 261 11.22 1.78 -26.08
N LYS A 262 12.32 2.53 -25.99
CA LYS A 262 12.42 3.72 -25.14
C LYS A 262 12.84 4.94 -25.94
N ASN A 263 12.15 6.05 -25.74
CA ASN A 263 12.46 7.34 -26.35
C ASN A 263 12.67 8.39 -25.26
N ILE A 264 13.80 9.10 -25.30
CA ILE A 264 14.16 10.09 -24.28
C ILE A 264 14.06 11.49 -24.88
N THR A 265 13.26 12.35 -24.25
CA THR A 265 13.10 13.74 -24.68
C THR A 265 13.38 14.70 -23.52
N LYS A 266 13.78 15.94 -23.83
CA LYS A 266 14.00 17.00 -22.85
C LYS A 266 13.10 18.21 -23.18
N PRO A 267 11.78 18.12 -22.90
CA PRO A 267 10.84 19.17 -23.30
C PRO A 267 11.07 20.51 -22.59
N LYS A 268 11.70 20.50 -21.40
CA LYS A 268 12.08 21.73 -20.66
C LYS A 268 13.44 21.52 -20.00
N ASN A 269 14.13 22.61 -19.64
CA ASN A 269 15.43 22.54 -18.96
C ASN A 269 15.39 21.71 -17.66
N HIS A 270 14.27 21.75 -16.94
CA HIS A 270 14.02 21.05 -15.68
C HIS A 270 13.18 19.78 -15.83
N LEU A 271 12.98 19.25 -17.04
CA LEU A 271 12.16 18.07 -17.26
C LEU A 271 12.74 17.23 -18.39
N SER A 272 13.14 16.00 -18.05
CA SER A 272 13.42 14.92 -18.99
C SER A 272 12.27 13.92 -18.96
N LYS A 273 11.90 13.37 -20.11
CA LYS A 273 10.88 12.33 -20.22
C LYS A 273 11.45 11.08 -20.88
N ILE A 274 11.08 9.91 -20.37
CA ILE A 274 11.31 8.62 -21.01
C ILE A 274 9.95 8.05 -21.37
N GLU A 275 9.65 7.97 -22.67
CA GLU A 275 8.49 7.24 -23.17
C GLU A 275 8.91 5.80 -23.42
N VAL A 276 8.22 4.85 -22.77
CA VAL A 276 8.51 3.41 -22.87
C VAL A 276 7.28 2.74 -23.45
N SER A 277 7.48 1.90 -24.46
CA SER A 277 6.41 1.15 -25.10
C SER A 277 6.79 -0.29 -25.35
N TYR A 278 5.81 -1.18 -25.22
CA TYR A 278 5.91 -2.58 -25.56
C TYR A 278 4.57 -3.08 -26.12
N ILE A 279 4.56 -3.66 -27.32
CA ILE A 279 3.34 -4.01 -28.06
C ILE A 279 2.32 -2.84 -28.05
N LYS A 280 1.27 -2.93 -27.23
CA LYS A 280 0.19 -1.94 -27.09
C LYS A 280 0.31 -1.11 -25.81
N ASP A 281 1.19 -1.50 -24.90
CA ASP A 281 1.40 -0.85 -23.63
C ASP A 281 2.35 0.32 -23.76
N LYS A 282 2.02 1.40 -23.04
CA LYS A 282 2.81 2.63 -23.01
C LYS A 282 2.85 3.17 -21.59
N MET A 283 4.02 3.62 -21.19
CA MET A 283 4.22 4.40 -19.97
C MET A 283 5.21 5.54 -20.23
N VAL A 284 5.11 6.59 -19.42
CA VAL A 284 5.96 7.77 -19.49
C VAL A 284 6.55 8.04 -18.12
N ILE A 285 7.87 8.17 -18.05
CA ILE A 285 8.60 8.56 -16.85
C ILE A 285 9.04 10.01 -17.02
N SER A 286 8.54 10.90 -16.16
CA SER A 286 8.95 12.29 -16.10
C SER A 286 9.95 12.48 -14.97
N CYS A 287 11.19 12.83 -15.30
CA CYS A 287 12.29 13.08 -14.37
C CYS A 287 12.52 14.59 -14.20
N TYR A 288 12.59 15.05 -12.96
CA TYR A 288 12.80 16.44 -12.56
C TYR A 288 14.10 16.59 -11.73
N PRO A 289 14.65 17.80 -11.60
CA PRO A 289 15.77 18.08 -10.72
C PRO A 289 15.55 17.62 -9.27
N GLY A 290 16.62 17.18 -8.62
CA GLY A 290 16.59 16.64 -7.25
C GLY A 290 16.08 15.20 -7.18
N ASP A 291 16.30 14.41 -8.25
CA ASP A 291 15.95 12.99 -8.36
C ASP A 291 14.49 12.67 -8.05
N LYS A 292 13.62 13.60 -8.46
CA LYS A 292 12.17 13.46 -8.37
C LYS A 292 11.65 12.92 -9.68
N SER A 293 10.88 11.84 -9.63
CA SER A 293 10.39 11.17 -10.82
C SER A 293 8.92 10.80 -10.71
N TYR A 294 8.24 10.78 -11.85
CA TYR A 294 6.83 10.44 -11.95
C TYR A 294 6.59 9.47 -13.10
N VAL A 295 6.10 8.27 -12.81
CA VAL A 295 5.80 7.22 -13.79
C VAL A 295 4.30 7.25 -14.06
N GLN A 296 3.86 7.38 -15.32
CA GLN A 296 2.46 7.42 -15.72
C GLN A 296 2.17 6.36 -16.79
N GLY A 297 1.02 5.71 -16.73
CA GLY A 297 0.65 4.70 -17.72
C GLY A 297 -0.55 3.87 -17.28
N LYS A 298 -1.07 3.06 -18.21
CA LYS A 298 -2.03 2.03 -17.83
C LYS A 298 -1.36 1.05 -16.88
N GLN A 299 -2.13 0.41 -15.99
CA GLN A 299 -1.67 -0.64 -15.08
C GLN A 299 -1.36 -1.95 -15.82
N SER A 300 -0.59 -1.86 -16.90
CA SER A 300 -0.12 -3.01 -17.64
C SER A 300 1.04 -3.69 -16.94
N MET A 301 1.38 -4.90 -17.38
CA MET A 301 2.51 -5.62 -16.81
C MET A 301 3.85 -4.87 -17.03
N LEU A 302 4.00 -4.08 -18.10
CA LEU A 302 5.16 -3.17 -18.29
C LEU A 302 5.26 -2.15 -17.16
N PHE A 303 4.13 -1.54 -16.82
CA PHE A 303 4.06 -0.57 -15.73
C PHE A 303 4.38 -1.25 -14.40
N GLN A 304 3.66 -2.32 -14.07
CA GLN A 304 3.79 -3.04 -12.79
C GLN A 304 5.21 -3.57 -12.57
N LYS A 305 5.83 -4.19 -13.58
CA LYS A 305 7.23 -4.64 -13.50
C LYS A 305 8.18 -3.48 -13.27
N THR A 306 8.04 -2.38 -14.01
CA THR A 306 8.93 -1.22 -13.85
C THR A 306 8.82 -0.62 -12.45
N ILE A 307 7.61 -0.50 -11.91
CA ILE A 307 7.38 -0.04 -10.53
C ILE A 307 8.04 -0.97 -9.52
N SER A 308 7.87 -2.29 -9.67
CA SER A 308 8.50 -3.27 -8.79
C SER A 308 10.03 -3.18 -8.79
N TYR A 309 10.67 -3.07 -9.97
CA TYR A 309 12.13 -2.89 -10.06
C TYR A 309 12.61 -1.58 -9.41
N ALA A 310 11.79 -0.53 -9.43
CA ALA A 310 12.11 0.73 -8.78
C ALA A 310 12.00 0.62 -7.26
N ILE A 311 10.95 -0.01 -6.72
CA ILE A 311 10.73 -0.15 -5.28
C ILE A 311 11.89 -0.90 -4.61
N GLU A 312 12.39 -1.97 -5.22
CA GLU A 312 13.54 -2.74 -4.70
C GLU A 312 14.81 -1.90 -4.51
N ARG A 313 14.93 -0.79 -5.23
CA ARG A 313 16.13 0.09 -5.22
C ARG A 313 15.98 1.29 -4.31
N LEU A 314 14.88 1.41 -3.57
CA LEU A 314 14.69 2.51 -2.66
C LEU A 314 15.69 2.44 -1.50
N PRO A 315 16.14 3.61 -1.00
CA PRO A 315 17.27 3.66 -0.06
C PRO A 315 16.92 3.24 1.37
N THR A 316 15.63 3.17 1.72
CA THR A 316 15.15 2.96 3.09
C THR A 316 13.83 2.20 3.12
N GLU A 317 13.57 1.49 4.21
CA GLU A 317 12.32 0.76 4.49
C GLU A 317 11.09 1.68 4.42
N SER A 318 11.15 2.80 5.15
CA SER A 318 10.13 3.85 5.10
C SER A 318 9.79 4.29 3.67
N ALA A 319 10.78 4.56 2.82
CA ALA A 319 10.54 4.90 1.42
C ALA A 319 9.85 3.79 0.62
N VAL A 320 10.17 2.51 0.88
CA VAL A 320 9.49 1.36 0.28
C VAL A 320 8.02 1.35 0.67
N ILE A 321 7.73 1.47 1.97
CA ILE A 321 6.38 1.40 2.52
C ILE A 321 5.56 2.61 2.09
N GLU A 322 6.10 3.82 2.12
CA GLU A 322 5.45 5.03 1.59
C GLU A 322 5.12 4.90 0.09
N THR A 323 6.05 4.34 -0.70
CA THR A 323 5.83 4.13 -2.13
C THR A 323 4.76 3.07 -2.39
N LEU A 324 4.75 1.99 -1.62
CA LEU A 324 3.74 0.92 -1.70
C LEU A 324 2.36 1.43 -1.25
N ASN A 325 2.29 2.17 -0.15
CA ASN A 325 1.10 2.88 0.32
C ASN A 325 0.55 3.80 -0.77
N THR A 326 1.42 4.59 -1.41
CA THR A 326 1.04 5.45 -2.53
C THR A 326 0.58 4.65 -3.75
N TYR A 327 1.28 3.56 -4.07
CA TYR A 327 1.01 2.74 -5.25
C TYR A 327 -0.34 2.03 -5.15
N HIS A 328 -0.63 1.45 -3.98
CA HIS A 328 -1.82 0.67 -3.66
C HIS A 328 -2.95 1.49 -3.00
N ALA A 329 -2.72 2.77 -2.73
CA ALA A 329 -3.65 3.65 -2.02
C ALA A 329 -4.03 3.14 -0.62
N LEU A 330 -3.03 2.74 0.17
CA LEU A 330 -3.18 2.33 1.56
C LEU A 330 -2.38 3.23 2.50
N THR A 331 -2.57 3.05 3.81
CA THR A 331 -1.81 3.72 4.88
C THR A 331 -1.45 2.69 5.93
N ILE A 332 -0.68 1.68 5.52
CA ILE A 332 -0.10 0.69 6.44
C ILE A 332 1.13 1.34 7.08
N GLU A 333 1.20 1.32 8.41
CA GLU A 333 2.33 1.87 9.14
C GLU A 333 3.56 0.96 8.99
N GLU A 334 4.76 1.56 9.04
CA GLU A 334 6.03 0.84 8.91
C GLU A 334 6.16 -0.28 9.96
N GLU A 335 5.78 0.01 11.20
CA GLU A 335 5.76 -0.94 12.31
C GLU A 335 4.84 -2.16 12.04
N GLU A 336 3.71 -1.96 11.34
CA GLU A 336 2.79 -3.06 11.02
C GLU A 336 3.43 -4.04 10.03
N VAL A 337 4.15 -3.53 9.02
CA VAL A 337 4.88 -4.34 8.04
C VAL A 337 6.04 -5.08 8.71
N GLU A 338 6.80 -4.40 9.58
CA GLU A 338 7.88 -5.02 10.34
C GLU A 338 7.38 -6.14 11.25
N ASN A 339 6.29 -5.90 11.97
CA ASN A 339 5.69 -6.91 12.85
C ASN A 339 5.20 -8.11 12.02
N LYS A 340 4.61 -7.87 10.85
CA LYS A 340 4.19 -8.94 9.94
C LYS A 340 5.39 -9.71 9.39
N LEU A 341 6.50 -9.04 9.08
CA LEU A 341 7.75 -9.66 8.66
C LEU A 341 8.27 -10.61 9.74
N LYS A 342 8.33 -10.16 11.00
CA LYS A 342 8.78 -10.99 12.13
C LYS A 342 7.89 -12.22 12.35
N ILE A 343 6.59 -12.10 12.11
CA ILE A 343 5.62 -13.21 12.23
C ILE A 343 5.81 -14.23 11.10
N LEU A 344 5.92 -13.77 9.85
CA LEU A 344 5.95 -14.65 8.68
C LEU A 344 7.35 -15.20 8.38
N LEU A 345 8.41 -14.46 8.74
CA LEU A 345 9.80 -14.79 8.46
C LEU A 345 10.67 -14.70 9.74
N PRO A 346 10.37 -15.46 10.80
CA PRO A 346 11.09 -15.35 12.08
C PRO A 346 12.59 -15.67 12.00
N ASN A 347 13.03 -16.44 11.00
CA ASN A 347 14.45 -16.79 10.82
C ASN A 347 15.15 -15.92 9.77
N PHE A 348 14.44 -14.95 9.16
CA PHE A 348 15.06 -14.06 8.19
C PHE A 348 16.00 -13.08 8.91
N PRO A 349 17.28 -12.99 8.51
CA PRO A 349 18.32 -12.33 9.30
C PRO A 349 18.16 -10.81 9.39
N GLY A 350 17.28 -10.21 8.59
CA GLY A 350 16.99 -8.77 8.62
C GLY A 350 18.18 -7.86 8.25
N GLU A 351 19.38 -8.40 8.06
CA GLU A 351 20.58 -7.60 7.83
C GLU A 351 20.59 -6.93 6.45
N ILE A 352 20.85 -5.63 6.49
CA ILE A 352 20.93 -4.63 5.40
C ILE A 352 22.02 -4.95 4.34
N GLY A 353 22.73 -6.09 4.47
CA GLY A 353 23.83 -6.48 3.57
C GLY A 353 23.44 -6.57 2.10
N ASP A 354 22.18 -6.95 1.81
CA ASP A 354 21.57 -6.83 0.49
C ASP A 354 20.23 -6.09 0.60
N LEU A 355 20.31 -4.75 0.62
CA LEU A 355 19.16 -3.85 0.69
C LEU A 355 18.13 -4.13 -0.41
N LYS A 356 18.58 -4.55 -1.60
CA LYS A 356 17.67 -4.87 -2.71
C LYS A 356 16.82 -6.08 -2.39
N HIS A 357 17.44 -7.15 -1.88
CA HIS A 357 16.72 -8.35 -1.45
C HIS A 357 15.81 -8.05 -0.26
N TYR A 358 16.26 -7.25 0.70
CA TYR A 358 15.45 -6.84 1.85
C TYR A 358 14.20 -6.06 1.42
N ASN A 359 14.33 -5.05 0.55
CA ASN A 359 13.20 -4.28 0.02
C ASN A 359 12.22 -5.15 -0.77
N ASN A 360 12.74 -6.15 -1.49
CA ASN A 360 11.93 -7.15 -2.16
C ASN A 360 11.12 -7.98 -1.14
N MET A 361 11.71 -8.35 0.01
CA MET A 361 11.01 -9.04 1.09
C MET A 361 9.97 -8.17 1.77
N LEU A 362 10.27 -6.90 2.05
CA LEU A 362 9.26 -5.95 2.53
C LEU A 362 8.08 -5.84 1.58
N SER A 363 8.32 -5.80 0.26
CA SER A 363 7.25 -5.79 -0.74
C SER A 363 6.40 -7.07 -0.70
N ALA A 364 7.03 -8.24 -0.53
CA ALA A 364 6.30 -9.51 -0.38
C ALA A 364 5.41 -9.51 0.87
N ILE A 365 5.95 -9.05 2.02
CA ILE A 365 5.22 -8.96 3.29
C ILE A 365 4.06 -7.98 3.18
N TYR A 366 4.32 -6.77 2.66
CA TYR A 366 3.31 -5.74 2.42
C TYR A 366 2.18 -6.28 1.54
N ASN A 367 2.50 -7.04 0.48
CA ASN A 367 1.50 -7.61 -0.42
C ASN A 367 0.54 -8.59 0.29
N THR A 368 0.94 -9.21 1.41
CA THR A 368 0.03 -10.03 2.22
C THR A 368 -1.05 -9.21 2.92
N MET A 369 -0.77 -7.93 3.17
CA MET A 369 -1.60 -6.98 3.92
C MET A 369 -2.53 -6.16 3.01
N LEU A 370 -2.41 -6.34 1.68
CA LEU A 370 -3.23 -5.62 0.71
C LEU A 370 -4.72 -5.90 0.91
N VAL A 371 -5.52 -4.85 0.78
CA VAL A 371 -6.97 -4.90 0.81
C VAL A 371 -7.53 -4.15 -0.41
N GLY A 372 -8.71 -4.56 -0.86
CA GLY A 372 -9.40 -3.95 -2.00
C GLY A 372 -9.21 -4.71 -3.32
N TYR A 373 -9.92 -4.25 -4.35
CA TYR A 373 -9.99 -4.91 -5.65
C TYR A 373 -8.90 -4.42 -6.62
N MET A 374 -8.18 -5.37 -7.22
CA MET A 374 -7.37 -5.18 -8.42
C MET A 374 -7.88 -6.10 -9.54
N PRO A 375 -7.89 -5.63 -10.80
CA PRO A 375 -8.28 -6.47 -11.94
C PRO A 375 -7.26 -7.57 -12.25
N ASP A 376 -6.03 -7.44 -11.75
CA ASP A 376 -4.93 -8.37 -11.93
C ASP A 376 -3.99 -8.31 -10.71
N TYR A 377 -3.86 -9.42 -9.99
CA TYR A 377 -3.02 -9.58 -8.80
C TYR A 377 -1.66 -10.24 -9.09
N THR A 378 -1.33 -10.49 -10.37
CA THR A 378 -0.11 -11.21 -10.77
C THR A 378 1.16 -10.50 -10.33
N CYS A 379 1.17 -9.17 -10.27
CA CYS A 379 2.34 -8.45 -9.75
C CYS A 379 2.63 -8.72 -8.27
N LEU A 380 1.62 -9.12 -7.47
CA LEU A 380 1.77 -9.27 -6.03
C LEU A 380 2.70 -10.43 -5.65
N ILE A 381 2.77 -11.47 -6.50
CA ILE A 381 3.65 -12.64 -6.32
C ILE A 381 5.07 -12.41 -6.87
N THR A 382 5.30 -11.32 -7.61
CA THR A 382 6.61 -11.03 -8.24
C THR A 382 7.75 -10.98 -7.21
N PRO A 383 7.59 -10.35 -6.04
CA PRO A 383 8.66 -10.30 -5.05
C PRO A 383 9.08 -11.69 -4.54
N VAL A 384 8.10 -12.58 -4.33
CA VAL A 384 8.35 -13.96 -3.92
C VAL A 384 9.11 -14.72 -5.01
N PHE A 385 8.67 -14.61 -6.27
CA PHE A 385 9.38 -15.22 -7.40
C PHE A 385 10.84 -14.77 -7.49
N ARG A 386 11.13 -13.47 -7.31
CA ARG A 386 12.51 -12.94 -7.33
C ARG A 386 13.35 -13.42 -6.17
N ALA A 387 12.74 -13.57 -5.00
CA ALA A 387 13.38 -14.16 -3.84
C ALA A 387 13.83 -15.60 -4.14
N MET A 388 12.98 -16.38 -4.80
CA MET A 388 13.33 -17.75 -5.18
C MET A 388 14.52 -17.80 -6.14
N GLU A 389 14.61 -16.88 -7.11
CA GLU A 389 15.80 -16.78 -7.96
C GLU A 389 17.05 -16.49 -7.13
N TYR A 390 16.97 -15.55 -6.19
CA TYR A 390 18.07 -15.22 -5.28
C TYR A 390 18.53 -16.46 -4.50
N TYR A 391 17.62 -17.20 -3.85
CA TYR A 391 17.98 -18.38 -3.06
C TYR A 391 18.49 -19.53 -3.92
N LEU A 392 17.94 -19.73 -5.13
CA LEU A 392 18.46 -20.71 -6.09
C LEU A 392 19.91 -20.38 -6.49
N HIS A 393 20.25 -19.12 -6.73
CA HIS A 393 21.64 -18.72 -6.98
C HIS A 393 22.57 -19.04 -5.80
N ARG A 394 22.12 -18.77 -4.56
CA ARG A 394 22.90 -19.03 -3.34
C ARG A 394 23.14 -20.52 -3.11
N ILE A 395 22.10 -21.35 -3.27
CA ILE A 395 22.22 -22.80 -3.05
C ILE A 395 22.99 -23.44 -4.19
N LEU A 396 22.55 -23.26 -5.44
CA LEU A 396 23.17 -23.93 -6.59
C LEU A 396 24.58 -23.40 -6.84
N GLY A 397 24.78 -22.08 -6.73
CA GLY A 397 26.05 -21.42 -7.04
C GLY A 397 27.01 -21.46 -5.87
N ASP A 398 26.70 -20.74 -4.80
CA ASP A 398 27.66 -20.50 -3.72
C ASP A 398 27.93 -21.77 -2.91
N LYS A 399 26.88 -22.58 -2.66
CA LYS A 399 27.00 -23.81 -1.86
C LYS A 399 27.37 -25.03 -2.70
N LEU A 400 26.69 -25.24 -3.83
CA LEU A 400 26.89 -26.43 -4.66
C LEU A 400 27.91 -26.25 -5.80
N GLY A 401 28.43 -25.04 -6.02
CA GLY A 401 29.47 -24.79 -7.02
C GLY A 401 29.01 -24.96 -8.47
N ASN A 402 27.70 -24.92 -8.73
CA ASN A 402 27.16 -24.92 -10.08
C ASN A 402 27.27 -23.53 -10.69
N ASN A 403 27.44 -23.47 -12.02
CA ASN A 403 27.29 -22.19 -12.69
C ASN A 403 25.79 -21.85 -12.75
N THR A 404 25.37 -20.72 -12.22
CA THR A 404 23.95 -20.35 -12.17
C THR A 404 23.58 -19.27 -13.20
N MET A 405 24.54 -18.85 -14.03
CA MET A 405 24.34 -17.84 -15.06
C MET A 405 24.95 -18.27 -16.39
N THR A 406 24.27 -17.95 -17.48
CA THR A 406 24.84 -18.05 -18.84
C THR A 406 25.86 -16.93 -19.07
N SER A 407 26.66 -17.03 -20.14
CA SER A 407 27.61 -15.98 -20.56
C SER A 407 26.97 -14.60 -20.76
N ASN A 408 25.66 -14.56 -21.01
CA ASN A 408 24.89 -13.33 -21.24
C ASN A 408 24.13 -12.88 -19.98
N GLY A 409 24.46 -13.43 -18.81
CA GLY A 409 23.86 -13.08 -17.53
C GLY A 409 22.45 -13.63 -17.30
N LYS A 410 22.00 -14.61 -18.08
CA LYS A 410 20.68 -15.25 -17.87
C LYS A 410 20.75 -16.31 -16.78
N ASN A 411 19.76 -16.38 -15.90
CA ASN A 411 19.63 -17.45 -14.91
C ASN A 411 19.66 -18.81 -15.59
N TYR A 412 20.50 -19.70 -15.07
CA TYR A 412 20.72 -21.05 -15.55
C TYR A 412 20.54 -22.02 -14.39
N PHE A 413 19.32 -22.55 -14.27
CA PHE A 413 18.92 -23.50 -13.23
C PHE A 413 18.62 -24.89 -13.83
N SER A 414 19.24 -25.25 -14.96
CA SER A 414 19.02 -26.52 -15.66
C SER A 414 19.73 -27.70 -14.99
N TYR A 415 19.54 -27.84 -13.67
CA TYR A 415 20.08 -28.90 -12.82
C TYR A 415 19.00 -29.79 -12.24
N PHE A 416 17.80 -29.76 -12.84
CA PHE A 416 16.65 -30.50 -12.37
C PHE A 416 16.02 -31.27 -13.51
N ASN A 417 15.70 -32.54 -13.25
CA ASN A 417 14.94 -33.39 -14.17
C ASN A 417 13.52 -33.57 -13.65
N ARG A 418 12.58 -33.73 -14.57
CA ARG A 418 11.19 -34.05 -14.24
C ARG A 418 11.09 -35.54 -13.90
N GLU A 419 10.41 -35.86 -12.82
CA GLU A 419 10.10 -37.22 -12.40
C GLU A 419 9.09 -37.87 -13.36
N GLU A 420 9.33 -39.14 -13.72
CA GLU A 420 8.49 -39.88 -14.66
C GLU A 420 7.08 -40.09 -14.07
N GLY A 421 6.04 -39.74 -14.83
CA GLY A 421 4.65 -39.82 -14.36
C GLY A 421 4.20 -38.72 -13.39
N SER A 422 5.07 -37.76 -13.08
CA SER A 422 4.82 -36.68 -12.10
C SER A 422 5.03 -35.29 -12.72
N SER A 423 4.55 -34.23 -12.06
CA SER A 423 4.89 -32.84 -12.38
C SER A 423 6.07 -32.32 -11.55
N ARG A 424 6.63 -33.16 -10.67
CA ARG A 424 7.72 -32.82 -9.76
C ARG A 424 9.07 -32.88 -10.45
N TYR A 425 9.95 -31.98 -10.05
CA TYR A 425 11.34 -31.89 -10.48
C TYR A 425 12.29 -32.28 -9.34
N TYR A 426 13.42 -32.90 -9.67
CA TYR A 426 14.46 -33.29 -8.71
C TYR A 426 15.84 -32.86 -9.20
N TYR A 427 16.69 -32.43 -8.28
CA TYR A 427 18.06 -32.00 -8.54
C TYR A 427 18.94 -33.17 -9.00
N THR A 428 19.82 -32.93 -9.99
CA THR A 428 20.58 -33.98 -10.67
C THR A 428 22.08 -33.76 -10.78
N SER A 429 22.60 -32.61 -10.34
CA SER A 429 24.05 -32.35 -10.43
C SER A 429 24.80 -33.02 -9.28
N GLU A 430 25.92 -33.68 -9.60
CA GLU A 430 26.81 -34.34 -8.63
C GLU A 430 27.80 -33.36 -7.97
N LYS A 431 27.62 -32.04 -8.15
CA LYS A 431 28.50 -31.03 -7.59
C LYS A 431 28.08 -30.61 -6.18
N GLY A 432 29.11 -30.42 -5.34
CA GLY A 432 29.01 -29.91 -3.98
C GLY A 432 28.54 -30.95 -2.97
N ASP A 433 28.83 -30.69 -1.70
CA ASP A 433 28.33 -31.50 -0.58
C ASP A 433 27.06 -30.85 -0.01
N ALA A 434 25.93 -31.56 -0.08
CA ALA A 434 24.68 -31.16 0.56
C ALA A 434 24.03 -32.35 1.26
N THR A 435 23.34 -32.06 2.36
CA THR A 435 22.57 -33.08 3.09
C THR A 435 21.33 -33.49 2.29
N VAL A 436 20.78 -34.67 2.59
CA VAL A 436 19.50 -35.12 2.01
C VAL A 436 18.40 -34.08 2.22
N GLU A 437 18.33 -33.50 3.42
CA GLU A 437 17.37 -32.44 3.76
C GLU A 437 17.55 -31.17 2.91
N GLN A 438 18.79 -30.77 2.62
CA GLN A 438 19.08 -29.62 1.75
C GLN A 438 18.69 -29.89 0.29
N ILE A 439 18.88 -31.12 -0.19
CA ILE A 439 18.45 -31.51 -1.53
C ILE A 439 16.93 -31.59 -1.63
N GLU A 440 16.25 -32.12 -0.61
CA GLU A 440 14.78 -32.12 -0.55
C GLU A 440 14.23 -30.70 -0.54
N PHE A 441 14.80 -29.82 0.28
CA PHE A 441 14.45 -28.40 0.29
C PHE A 441 14.68 -27.73 -1.07
N LEU A 442 15.83 -27.97 -1.70
CA LEU A 442 16.16 -27.43 -3.02
C LEU A 442 15.14 -27.90 -4.09
N ASN A 443 14.68 -29.15 -4.00
CA ASN A 443 13.63 -29.68 -4.86
C ASN A 443 12.31 -28.93 -4.61
N ASP A 444 11.87 -28.77 -3.37
CA ASP A 444 10.64 -28.04 -3.04
C ASP A 444 10.70 -26.59 -3.54
N LEU A 445 11.83 -25.91 -3.30
CA LEU A 445 12.09 -24.54 -3.75
C LEU A 445 11.97 -24.41 -5.27
N TYR A 446 12.62 -25.31 -6.02
CA TYR A 446 12.60 -25.27 -7.48
C TYR A 446 11.22 -25.62 -8.05
N ASN A 447 10.51 -26.57 -7.45
CA ASN A 447 9.15 -26.93 -7.87
C ASN A 447 8.18 -25.75 -7.70
N PHE A 448 8.25 -25.08 -6.55
CA PHE A 448 7.45 -23.89 -6.31
C PHE A 448 7.83 -22.73 -7.25
N TYR A 449 9.13 -22.49 -7.44
CA TYR A 449 9.63 -21.53 -8.41
C TYR A 449 9.09 -21.79 -9.82
N ASN A 450 9.13 -23.04 -10.29
CA ASN A 450 8.64 -23.41 -11.60
C ASN A 450 7.11 -23.28 -11.71
N LYS A 451 6.37 -23.65 -10.66
CA LYS A 451 4.90 -23.50 -10.54
C LYS A 451 4.46 -22.05 -10.73
N ILE A 452 5.17 -21.10 -10.12
CA ILE A 452 4.81 -19.67 -10.19
C ILE A 452 5.36 -19.01 -11.44
N ARG A 453 6.62 -19.26 -11.80
CA ARG A 453 7.27 -18.55 -12.89
C ARG A 453 6.65 -18.86 -14.25
N HIS A 454 6.39 -20.15 -14.53
CA HIS A 454 5.93 -20.59 -15.84
C HIS A 454 4.64 -19.88 -16.31
N PRO A 455 3.58 -19.75 -15.48
CA PRO A 455 2.38 -19.01 -15.88
C PRO A 455 2.49 -17.48 -15.77
N TYR A 456 3.28 -16.94 -14.83
CA TYR A 456 3.11 -15.54 -14.41
C TYR A 456 4.31 -14.60 -14.67
N ALA A 457 5.46 -15.11 -15.10
CA ALA A 457 6.66 -14.28 -15.25
C ALA A 457 6.81 -13.62 -16.63
N HIS A 458 5.97 -13.98 -17.61
CA HIS A 458 6.20 -13.69 -19.03
C HIS A 458 4.99 -13.03 -19.70
N TRP A 459 5.26 -12.26 -20.75
CA TRP A 459 4.22 -11.70 -21.61
C TRP A 459 3.93 -12.65 -22.76
N SER A 460 2.65 -13.01 -22.91
CA SER A 460 2.19 -13.65 -24.14
C SER A 460 2.39 -12.70 -25.32
N LYS A 461 2.51 -13.27 -26.52
CA LYS A 461 2.62 -12.49 -27.77
C LYS A 461 1.44 -11.53 -27.93
N ASP A 462 0.25 -11.96 -27.54
CA ASP A 462 -0.91 -11.08 -27.38
C ASP A 462 -1.13 -10.79 -25.89
N SER A 463 -1.23 -9.51 -25.54
CA SER A 463 -1.39 -9.07 -24.15
C SER A 463 -2.66 -9.61 -23.48
N ILE A 464 -3.66 -10.02 -24.28
CA ILE A 464 -4.92 -10.60 -23.78
C ILE A 464 -4.77 -12.06 -23.34
N ASP A 465 -3.75 -12.75 -23.86
CA ASP A 465 -3.47 -14.16 -23.59
C ASP A 465 -2.44 -14.34 -22.47
N THR A 466 -2.02 -13.25 -21.83
CA THR A 466 -1.12 -13.31 -20.68
C THR A 466 -1.91 -13.82 -19.47
N PRO A 467 -1.51 -14.93 -18.83
CA PRO A 467 -2.19 -15.43 -17.65
C PRO A 467 -2.18 -14.41 -16.52
N VAL A 468 -3.34 -14.23 -15.87
CA VAL A 468 -3.50 -13.31 -14.74
C VAL A 468 -4.06 -14.02 -13.53
N ILE A 469 -3.65 -13.58 -12.34
CA ILE A 469 -4.31 -13.94 -11.09
C ILE A 469 -5.46 -12.96 -10.87
N SER A 470 -6.70 -13.43 -11.01
CA SER A 470 -7.90 -12.60 -10.84
C SER A 470 -8.48 -12.58 -9.42
N ASP A 471 -7.94 -13.43 -8.54
CA ASP A 471 -8.38 -13.57 -7.15
C ASP A 471 -7.25 -13.23 -6.18
N MET A 472 -7.52 -12.27 -5.29
CA MET A 472 -6.58 -11.84 -4.25
C MET A 472 -6.20 -12.99 -3.30
N SER A 473 -7.12 -13.89 -3.00
CA SER A 473 -6.85 -15.03 -2.12
C SER A 473 -5.79 -15.95 -2.72
N VAL A 474 -5.90 -16.27 -4.02
CA VAL A 474 -4.91 -17.06 -4.75
C VAL A 474 -3.55 -16.39 -4.75
N ALA A 475 -3.49 -15.07 -4.99
CA ALA A 475 -2.22 -14.34 -4.92
C ALA A 475 -1.62 -14.38 -3.51
N ARG A 476 -2.44 -14.16 -2.47
CA ARG A 476 -2.01 -14.16 -1.08
C ARG A 476 -1.52 -15.54 -0.64
N ASP A 477 -2.21 -16.61 -1.01
CA ASP A 477 -1.82 -17.98 -0.70
C ASP A 477 -0.47 -18.33 -1.32
N LEU A 478 -0.27 -17.95 -2.59
CA LEU A 478 1.03 -18.12 -3.25
C LEU A 478 2.14 -17.30 -2.57
N ILE A 479 1.84 -16.08 -2.10
CA ILE A 479 2.83 -15.29 -1.36
C ILE A 479 3.19 -15.99 -0.05
N LEU A 480 2.20 -16.45 0.71
CA LEU A 480 2.41 -17.12 1.99
C LEU A 480 3.18 -18.45 1.83
N GLU A 481 2.80 -19.31 0.87
CA GLU A 481 3.52 -20.55 0.54
C GLU A 481 4.99 -20.27 0.19
N GLY A 482 5.25 -19.18 -0.54
CA GLY A 482 6.61 -18.77 -0.86
C GLY A 482 7.39 -18.23 0.35
N LEU A 483 6.77 -17.42 1.19
CA LEU A 483 7.40 -16.92 2.42
C LEU A 483 7.76 -18.06 3.37
N GLU A 484 6.93 -19.09 3.48
CA GLU A 484 7.26 -20.29 4.26
C GLU A 484 8.51 -21.00 3.75
N LEU A 485 8.66 -21.18 2.44
CA LEU A 485 9.87 -21.75 1.84
C LEU A 485 11.10 -20.86 2.06
N ILE A 486 10.94 -19.54 1.99
CA ILE A 486 12.02 -18.58 2.28
C ILE A 486 12.44 -18.66 3.75
N ASN A 487 11.50 -18.75 4.69
CA ASN A 487 11.82 -18.92 6.09
C ASN A 487 12.56 -20.26 6.34
N LYS A 488 12.12 -21.33 5.65
CA LYS A 488 12.74 -22.67 5.73
C LYS A 488 14.19 -22.67 5.19
N TYR A 489 14.53 -21.83 4.22
CA TYR A 489 15.92 -21.65 3.76
C TYR A 489 16.87 -21.33 4.92
N TYR A 490 16.51 -20.37 5.78
CA TYR A 490 17.38 -19.94 6.90
C TYR A 490 17.49 -20.96 8.04
N ILE A 491 16.70 -22.03 8.00
CA ILE A 491 16.77 -23.14 8.94
C ILE A 491 17.69 -24.25 8.39
N ILE A 492 17.58 -24.53 7.08
CA ILE A 492 18.17 -25.71 6.44
C ILE A 492 19.51 -25.44 5.73
N CYS A 493 19.65 -24.25 5.15
CA CYS A 493 20.76 -23.91 4.25
C CYS A 493 21.80 -23.03 4.91
#